data_AF-A0A1S1JPY8-F1
#
_entry.id   AF-A0A1S1JPY8-F1
#
_cell.length_a   1.000
_cell.length_b   1.000
_cell.length_c   1.000
_cell.angle_alpha   90.00
_cell.angle_beta   90.00
_cell.angle_gamma   90.00
#
_symmetry.space_group_name_H-M   'P 1'
#
loop_
_entity.id
_entity.type
_entity.pdbx_description
1 polymer ?
#
loop_
_entity_poly.entity_id
_entity_poly.type
_entity_poly.pdbx_seq_one_letter_code
_entity_poly.pdbx_strand_id
1 'polypeptide(L)'
;MLTVHGVAGFQSGCRCAGCSSAESQRLQRIGDSERARWEPINQRATRRSQRYFADASDRPLNWQKPWTTDEIDAALDTSSTAAQVATHLGRSVGAIHAARRRFRPRPRRN
;
A
#
# COMPACT_ATOMS: atom_id res chain seq x y z
N MET A 1 17.34 -42.04 -26.59
CA MET A 1 18.41 -41.44 -25.76
C MET A 1 17.75 -40.40 -24.85
N LEU A 2 17.87 -40.54 -23.53
CA LEU A 2 17.38 -39.53 -22.59
C LEU A 2 18.34 -38.35 -22.65
N THR A 3 17.91 -37.24 -23.25
CA THR A 3 18.69 -36.00 -23.24
C THR A 3 18.66 -35.42 -21.82
N VAL A 4 19.67 -35.78 -21.02
CA VAL A 4 19.87 -35.21 -19.69
C VAL A 4 20.39 -33.78 -19.87
N HIS A 5 19.53 -32.80 -19.60
CA HIS A 5 19.91 -31.39 -19.67
C HIS A 5 20.31 -30.90 -18.28
N GLY A 6 21.59 -30.54 -18.12
CA GLY A 6 22.12 -29.93 -16.89
C GLY A 6 22.36 -30.90 -15.73
N VAL A 7 23.18 -30.46 -14.77
CA VAL A 7 23.56 -31.22 -13.57
C VAL A 7 22.42 -31.43 -12.55
N ALA A 8 21.34 -30.64 -12.67
CA ALA A 8 20.16 -30.71 -11.81
C ALA A 8 18.99 -31.49 -12.44
N GLY A 9 19.22 -32.20 -13.55
CA GLY A 9 18.17 -32.89 -14.30
C GLY A 9 17.27 -31.97 -15.14
N PHE A 10 17.53 -30.66 -15.15
CA PHE A 10 16.98 -29.70 -16.12
C PHE A 10 17.95 -28.53 -16.35
N GLN A 11 17.73 -27.76 -17.43
CA GLN A 11 18.45 -26.52 -17.73
C GLN A 11 17.46 -25.36 -17.88
N SER A 12 17.59 -24.33 -17.04
CA SER A 12 16.78 -23.11 -17.14
C SER A 12 16.91 -22.45 -18.52
N GLY A 13 15.78 -22.03 -19.10
CA GLY A 13 15.74 -21.42 -20.43
C GLY A 13 15.80 -22.41 -21.61
N CYS A 14 16.04 -23.70 -21.37
CA CYS A 14 15.84 -24.73 -22.40
C CYS A 14 14.35 -24.89 -22.70
N ARG A 15 13.99 -24.95 -23.99
CA ARG A 15 12.59 -24.99 -24.46
C ARG A 15 12.03 -26.39 -24.67
N CYS A 16 12.78 -27.45 -24.38
CA CYS A 16 12.26 -28.81 -24.50
C CYS A 16 11.18 -29.07 -23.44
N ALA A 17 10.25 -29.98 -23.73
CA ALA A 17 9.11 -30.25 -22.86
C ALA A 17 9.52 -30.68 -21.43
N GLY A 18 10.60 -31.45 -21.31
CA GLY A 18 11.13 -31.90 -20.01
C GLY A 18 11.65 -30.74 -19.16
N CYS A 19 12.52 -29.89 -19.71
CA CYS A 19 13.06 -28.73 -19.00
C CYS A 19 11.98 -27.71 -18.66
N SER A 20 11.05 -27.43 -19.59
CA SER A 20 9.95 -26.52 -19.34
C SER A 20 9.06 -27.01 -18.19
N SER A 21 8.73 -28.31 -18.16
CA SER A 21 7.91 -28.88 -17.10
C SER A 21 8.61 -28.83 -15.74
N ALA A 22 9.91 -29.17 -15.70
CA ALA A 22 10.71 -29.10 -14.48
C ALA A 22 10.84 -27.65 -13.95
N GLU A 23 11.03 -26.68 -14.85
CA GLU A 23 11.08 -25.26 -14.49
C GLU A 23 9.74 -24.76 -13.94
N SER A 24 8.62 -25.10 -14.58
CA SER A 24 7.28 -24.80 -14.06
C SER A 24 7.03 -25.41 -12.67
N GLN A 25 7.39 -26.69 -12.46
CA GLN A 25 7.27 -27.34 -11.16
C GLN A 25 8.15 -26.68 -10.08
N ARG A 26 9.35 -26.22 -10.45
CA ARG A 26 10.24 -25.50 -9.53
C ARG A 26 9.63 -24.15 -9.12
N LEU A 27 9.15 -23.37 -10.09
CA LEU A 27 8.53 -22.07 -9.83
C LEU A 27 7.27 -22.23 -8.98
N GLN A 28 6.46 -23.26 -9.25
CA GLN A 28 5.28 -23.59 -8.44
C GLN A 28 5.67 -23.87 -6.98
N ARG A 29 6.66 -24.74 -6.75
CA ARG A 29 7.16 -25.04 -5.39
C ARG A 29 7.68 -23.81 -4.67
N ILE A 30 8.42 -22.94 -5.35
CA ILE A 30 8.88 -21.67 -4.78
C ILE A 30 7.67 -20.80 -4.40
N GLY A 31 6.69 -20.68 -5.30
CA GLY A 31 5.47 -19.91 -5.05
C GLY A 31 4.67 -20.42 -3.86
N ASP A 32 4.53 -21.74 -3.72
CA ASP A 32 3.81 -22.36 -2.60
C ASP A 32 4.57 -22.17 -1.27
N SER A 33 5.89 -22.34 -1.28
CA SER A 33 6.74 -22.08 -0.10
C SER A 33 6.70 -20.62 0.32
N GLU A 34 6.79 -19.67 -0.62
CA GLU A 34 6.68 -18.24 -0.31
C GLU A 34 5.28 -17.89 0.19
N ARG A 35 4.21 -18.41 -0.44
CA ARG A 35 2.84 -18.20 0.05
C ARG A 35 2.69 -18.68 1.49
N ALA A 36 3.15 -19.90 1.79
CA ALA A 36 3.11 -20.46 3.14
C ALA A 36 3.92 -19.62 4.15
N ARG A 37 5.12 -19.16 3.74
CA ARG A 37 5.98 -18.31 4.57
C ARG A 37 5.33 -16.96 4.90
N TRP A 38 4.69 -16.32 3.93
CA TRP A 38 4.10 -14.99 4.09
C TRP A 38 2.70 -15.00 4.71
N GLU A 39 2.01 -16.14 4.68
CA GLU A 39 0.62 -16.27 5.15
C GLU A 39 0.39 -15.71 6.56
N PRO A 40 1.20 -16.02 7.60
CA PRO A 40 0.97 -15.47 8.94
C PRO A 40 1.10 -13.94 9.01
N ILE A 41 2.01 -13.37 8.21
CA ILE A 41 2.24 -11.92 8.13
C ILE A 41 1.07 -11.25 7.41
N ASN A 42 0.64 -11.81 6.28
CA ASN A 42 -0.51 -11.34 5.52
C ASN A 42 -1.81 -11.41 6.34
N GLN A 43 -2.00 -12.48 7.12
CA GLN A 43 -3.11 -12.59 8.04
C GLN A 43 -3.06 -11.54 9.15
N ARG A 44 -1.87 -11.26 9.72
CA ARG A 44 -1.70 -10.19 10.71
C ARG A 44 -2.03 -8.82 10.10
N ALA A 45 -1.56 -8.53 8.89
CA ALA A 45 -1.87 -7.31 8.18
C ALA A 45 -3.38 -7.20 7.87
N THR A 46 -4.01 -8.30 7.47
CA THR A 46 -5.45 -8.38 7.23
C THR A 46 -6.24 -8.06 8.50
N ARG A 47 -5.91 -8.70 9.63
CA ARG A 47 -6.55 -8.41 10.93
C ARG A 47 -6.37 -6.95 11.35
N ARG A 48 -5.18 -6.37 11.15
CA ARG A 48 -4.93 -4.94 11.43
C ARG A 48 -5.80 -4.03 10.56
N SER A 49 -5.90 -4.33 9.27
CA SER A 49 -6.74 -3.59 8.32
C SER A 49 -8.21 -3.68 8.73
N GLN A 50 -8.71 -4.89 8.99
CA GLN A 50 -10.08 -5.12 9.46
C GLN A 50 -10.39 -4.33 10.74
N ARG A 51 -9.50 -4.32 11.72
CA ARG A 51 -9.66 -3.51 12.94
C ARG A 51 -9.73 -2.02 12.64
N TYR A 52 -8.83 -1.52 11.80
CA TYR A 52 -8.82 -0.10 11.39
C TYR A 52 -10.13 0.32 10.70
N PHE A 53 -10.71 -0.55 9.87
CA PHE A 53 -11.99 -0.29 9.20
C PHE A 53 -13.22 -0.59 10.08
N ALA A 54 -13.11 -1.47 11.08
CA ALA A 54 -14.16 -1.67 12.07
C ALA A 54 -14.26 -0.46 13.00
N ASP A 55 -13.14 0.05 13.52
CA ASP A 55 -13.11 1.28 14.34
C ASP A 55 -13.66 2.50 13.57
N ALA A 56 -13.57 2.47 12.23
CA ALA A 56 -14.10 3.50 11.36
C ALA A 56 -15.63 3.56 11.26
N SER A 57 -16.35 2.49 11.60
CA SER A 57 -17.82 2.49 11.53
C SER A 57 -18.43 3.42 12.58
N ASP A 58 -17.78 3.54 13.74
CA ASP A 58 -18.24 4.37 14.85
C ASP A 58 -17.66 5.79 14.80
N ARG A 59 -16.49 5.96 14.16
CA ARG A 59 -15.84 7.25 13.94
C ARG A 59 -15.35 7.36 12.49
N PRO A 60 -15.89 8.28 11.68
CA PRO A 60 -15.49 8.39 10.28
C PRO A 60 -13.99 8.62 10.18
N LEU A 61 -13.35 7.87 9.28
CA LEU A 61 -11.91 8.02 9.05
C LEU A 61 -11.59 9.46 8.65
N ASN A 62 -10.41 9.93 9.03
CA ASN A 62 -9.98 11.32 8.76
C ASN A 62 -10.06 11.74 7.28
N TRP A 63 -10.00 10.79 6.34
CA TRP A 63 -10.16 11.05 4.90
C TRP A 63 -11.63 11.11 4.43
N GLN A 64 -12.56 10.57 5.21
CA GLN A 64 -14.01 10.66 4.98
C GLN A 64 -14.61 11.92 5.60
N LYS A 65 -14.00 12.47 6.67
CA LYS A 65 -14.49 13.69 7.33
C LYS A 65 -14.45 14.88 6.34
N PRO A 66 -15.60 15.47 5.97
CA PRO A 66 -15.64 16.63 5.09
C PRO A 66 -14.86 17.79 5.72
N TRP A 67 -14.28 18.65 4.89
CA TRP A 67 -13.59 19.85 5.34
C TRP A 67 -14.62 20.96 5.54
N THR A 68 -14.66 21.51 6.75
CA THR A 68 -15.40 22.76 7.02
C THR A 68 -14.61 23.96 6.55
N THR A 69 -15.27 25.11 6.35
CA THR A 69 -14.60 26.37 5.98
C THR A 69 -13.54 26.75 7.02
N ASP A 70 -13.89 26.68 8.31
CA ASP A 70 -12.96 27.00 9.42
C ASP A 70 -11.73 26.08 9.44
N GLU A 71 -11.91 24.78 9.19
CA GLU A 71 -10.79 23.85 9.06
C GLU A 71 -9.92 24.14 7.83
N ILE A 72 -10.51 24.62 6.73
CA ILE A 72 -9.76 25.03 5.53
C ILE A 72 -8.92 26.27 5.84
N ASP A 73 -9.51 27.27 6.49
CA ASP A 73 -8.80 28.50 6.86
C ASP A 73 -7.64 28.21 7.82
N ALA A 74 -7.88 27.40 8.85
CA ALA A 74 -6.83 26.92 9.76
C ALA A 74 -5.76 26.09 9.03
N ALA A 75 -6.13 25.28 8.04
CA ALA A 75 -5.17 24.53 7.24
C ALA A 75 -4.34 25.44 6.33
N LEU A 76 -4.91 26.52 5.80
CA LEU A 76 -4.24 27.47 4.92
C LEU A 76 -3.42 28.52 5.68
N ASP A 77 -3.62 28.68 6.99
CA ASP A 77 -2.77 29.51 7.84
C ASP A 77 -1.30 29.05 7.78
N THR A 78 -0.44 29.97 7.32
CA THR A 78 1.00 29.76 7.18
C THR A 78 1.78 30.08 8.45
N SER A 79 1.16 30.70 9.45
CA SER A 79 1.80 30.99 10.73
C SER A 79 2.01 29.73 11.58
N SER A 80 1.18 28.70 11.34
CA SER A 80 1.24 27.41 12.03
C SER A 80 1.87 26.30 11.18
N THR A 81 2.64 25.42 11.83
CA THR A 81 3.15 24.21 11.19
C THR A 81 2.02 23.21 10.93
N ALA A 82 2.19 22.34 9.94
CA ALA A 82 1.19 21.31 9.63
C ALA A 82 0.92 20.36 10.82
N ALA A 83 1.92 20.14 11.68
CA ALA A 83 1.78 19.34 12.90
C ALA A 83 0.90 20.03 13.95
N GLN A 84 1.08 21.33 14.18
CA GLN A 84 0.25 22.09 15.12
C GLN A 84 -1.22 22.12 14.68
N VAL A 85 -1.46 22.41 13.39
CA VAL A 85 -2.83 22.42 12.84
C VAL A 85 -3.46 21.02 12.91
N ALA A 86 -2.70 19.97 12.60
CA ALA A 86 -3.17 18.59 12.68
C ALA A 86 -3.64 18.23 14.10
N THR A 87 -2.85 18.56 15.12
CA THR A 87 -3.19 18.37 16.53
C THR A 87 -4.44 19.16 16.91
N HIS A 88 -4.52 20.43 16.52
CA HIS A 88 -5.66 21.30 16.83
C HIS A 88 -6.98 20.78 16.21
N LEU A 89 -6.94 20.32 14.96
CA LEU A 89 -8.13 19.86 14.22
C LEU A 89 -8.45 18.37 14.42
N GLY A 90 -7.62 17.62 15.16
CA GLY A 90 -7.75 16.17 15.31
C GLY A 90 -7.58 15.40 13.99
N ARG A 91 -6.81 15.95 13.04
CA ARG A 91 -6.54 15.34 11.72
C ARG A 91 -5.09 14.83 11.65
N SER A 92 -4.76 14.07 10.60
CA SER A 92 -3.36 13.68 10.38
C SER A 92 -2.57 14.80 9.69
N VAL A 93 -1.26 14.85 9.92
CA VAL A 93 -0.34 15.79 9.24
C VAL A 93 -0.43 15.68 7.71
N GLY A 94 -0.54 14.45 7.19
CA GLY A 94 -0.73 14.20 5.77
C GLY A 94 -2.05 14.78 5.22
N ALA A 95 -3.13 14.76 6.02
CA ALA A 95 -4.40 15.39 5.65
C ALA A 95 -4.26 16.91 5.56
N ILE A 96 -3.50 17.55 6.46
CA ILE A 96 -3.22 19.00 6.37
C ILE A 96 -2.42 19.33 5.11
N HIS A 97 -1.36 18.56 4.78
CA HIS A 97 -0.63 18.78 3.53
C HIS A 97 -1.50 18.59 2.29
N ALA A 98 -2.39 17.59 2.30
CA ALA A 98 -3.34 17.36 1.22
C ALA A 98 -4.34 18.53 1.09
N ALA A 99 -4.86 19.03 2.21
CA ALA A 99 -5.74 20.20 2.25
C ALA A 99 -5.06 21.46 1.72
N ARG A 100 -3.84 21.75 2.18
CA ARG A 100 -3.04 22.87 1.66
C ARG A 100 -2.84 22.77 0.16
N ARG A 101 -2.60 21.58 -0.40
CA ARG A 101 -2.50 21.42 -1.86
C ARG A 101 -3.84 21.59 -2.57
N ARG A 102 -4.93 21.09 -1.98
CA ARG A 102 -6.28 21.08 -2.57
C ARG A 102 -6.93 22.45 -2.58
N PHE A 103 -6.84 23.17 -1.47
CA PHE A 103 -7.58 24.42 -1.23
C PHE A 103 -6.73 25.68 -1.44
N ARG A 104 -5.41 25.55 -1.64
CA ARG A 104 -4.58 26.70 -1.95
C ARG A 104 -5.11 27.40 -3.21
N PRO A 105 -5.36 28.72 -3.15
CA PRO A 105 -5.79 29.48 -4.32
C PRO A 105 -4.80 29.27 -5.46
N ARG A 106 -5.31 28.96 -6.65
CA ARG A 106 -4.46 28.97 -7.84
C ARG A 106 -4.10 30.43 -8.14
N PRO A 107 -2.83 30.74 -8.46
CA PRO A 107 -2.49 32.07 -8.93
C PRO A 107 -3.34 32.36 -10.17
N ARG A 108 -3.97 33.53 -10.19
CA ARG A 108 -4.67 33.99 -11.40
C ARG A 108 -3.62 34.11 -12.49
N ARG A 109 -3.81 33.41 -13.61
CA ARG A 109 -3.03 33.66 -14.82
C ARG A 109 -3.49 35.02 -15.35
N ASN A 110 -2.58 35.99 -15.33
CA ASN A 110 -2.71 37.22 -16.11
C ASN A 110 -2.51 36.90 -17.59
#